data_AF-A0AAP8LUZ8-F1
#
_entry.id   AF-A0AAP8LUZ8-F1
#
_cell.length_a   1.000
_cell.length_b   1.000
_cell.length_c   1.000
_cell.angle_alpha   90.00
_cell.angle_beta   90.00
_cell.angle_gamma   90.00
#
_symmetry.space_group_name_H-M   'P 1'
#
loop_
_entity.id
_entity.type
_entity.pdbx_description
1 polymer ?
#
loop_
_entity_poly.entity_id
_entity_poly.type
_entity_poly.pdbx_seq_one_letter_code
_entity_poly.pdbx_strand_id
1 'polypeptide(L)'
;MSSWFWLVIAVGTVVIAGGLADFILLGRPGYAPVPLVMDATPTLFIPGHLGTRYSFGHMLWRMQRRYGLSKDVVAIVAPDGRVRLRGRLNLNHHAAVQVLFNDKTVRPAAQLRGLNHVITALQAQQAFSQLNLIGHSMGGVTAVLYLLSKPAVPVANLVTIAAPMNDLEVAQRSPILNWSLTRQGPEHTAPIYQQFQRTIDNLPSELRWLNIAGDLMLGGRHDGEVAINSSFAVRYLVKDRIKDYTEVVIRGPRAAHSLLHENRLVDHDIVEYLWQQQRDF
;
A
#
# COMPACT_ATOMS: atom_id res chain seq x y z
N MET A 1 12.08 -1.52 -48.84
CA MET A 1 12.07 -1.74 -47.37
C MET A 1 12.14 -3.24 -47.12
N SER A 2 13.05 -3.71 -46.25
CA SER A 2 13.27 -5.16 -46.06
C SER A 2 12.16 -5.80 -45.22
N SER A 3 11.95 -7.11 -45.37
CA SER A 3 11.03 -7.90 -44.52
C SER A 3 11.36 -7.78 -43.03
N TRP A 4 12.64 -7.65 -42.71
CA TRP A 4 13.15 -7.38 -41.35
C TRP A 4 12.59 -6.09 -40.74
N PHE A 5 12.50 -5.02 -41.53
CA PHE A 5 11.95 -3.74 -41.07
C PHE A 5 10.48 -3.89 -40.64
N TRP A 6 9.67 -4.61 -41.41
CA TRP A 6 8.26 -4.85 -41.09
C TRP A 6 8.09 -5.79 -39.88
N LEU A 7 8.98 -6.76 -39.70
CA LEU A 7 8.99 -7.62 -38.51
C LEU A 7 9.24 -6.81 -37.23
N VAL A 8 10.25 -5.93 -37.23
CA VAL A 8 10.57 -5.07 -36.08
C VAL A 8 9.40 -4.14 -35.75
N ILE A 9 8.76 -3.55 -36.77
CA ILE A 9 7.56 -2.73 -36.57
C ILE A 9 6.43 -3.58 -35.97
N ALA A 10 6.14 -4.76 -36.52
CA ALA A 10 5.06 -5.61 -36.05
C ALA A 10 5.26 -6.02 -34.57
N VAL A 11 6.47 -6.43 -34.20
CA VAL A 11 6.82 -6.76 -32.80
C VAL A 11 6.67 -5.53 -31.90
N GLY A 12 7.19 -4.38 -32.33
CA GLY A 12 7.05 -3.12 -31.59
C GLY A 12 5.59 -2.73 -31.36
N THR A 13 4.75 -2.85 -32.38
CA THR A 13 3.31 -2.56 -32.29
C THR A 13 2.61 -3.50 -31.31
N VAL A 14 2.90 -4.81 -31.34
CA VAL A 14 2.31 -5.77 -30.40
C VAL A 14 2.71 -5.47 -28.95
N VAL A 15 3.98 -5.12 -28.71
CA VAL A 15 4.46 -4.74 -27.37
C VAL A 15 3.76 -3.48 -26.86
N ILE A 16 3.63 -2.44 -27.70
CA ILE A 16 2.95 -1.19 -27.34
C ILE A 16 1.45 -1.46 -27.07
N ALA A 17 0.80 -2.22 -27.94
CA ALA A 17 -0.62 -2.56 -27.79
C ALA A 17 -0.87 -3.39 -26.52
N GLY A 18 0.01 -4.35 -26.22
CA GLY A 18 -0.03 -5.16 -25.00
C GLY A 18 0.13 -4.30 -23.74
N GLY A 19 1.13 -3.40 -23.72
CA GLY A 19 1.34 -2.49 -22.60
C GLY A 19 0.18 -1.50 -22.39
N LEU A 20 -0.41 -0.99 -23.47
CA LEU A 20 -1.58 -0.13 -23.38
C LEU A 20 -2.81 -0.88 -22.84
N ALA A 21 -3.05 -2.11 -23.34
CA ALA A 21 -4.14 -2.95 -22.87
C ALA A 21 -4.00 -3.25 -21.37
N ASP A 22 -2.80 -3.65 -20.94
CA ASP A 22 -2.50 -3.91 -19.53
C ASP A 22 -2.76 -2.68 -18.65
N PHE A 23 -2.21 -1.51 -19.02
CA PHE A 23 -2.46 -0.25 -18.32
C PHE A 23 -3.96 0.09 -18.21
N ILE A 24 -4.74 -0.16 -19.27
CA ILE A 24 -6.19 0.07 -19.28
C ILE A 24 -6.88 -0.89 -18.31
N LEU A 25 -6.55 -2.18 -18.34
CA LEU A 25 -7.14 -3.22 -17.50
C LEU A 25 -6.86 -2.97 -16.02
N LEU A 26 -5.62 -2.60 -15.67
CA LEU A 26 -5.24 -2.29 -14.29
C LEU A 26 -5.99 -1.07 -13.73
N GLY A 27 -6.59 -0.23 -14.57
CA GLY A 27 -7.40 0.93 -14.16
C GLY A 27 -8.90 0.68 -14.08
N ARG A 28 -9.32 -0.58 -14.16
CA ARG A 28 -10.71 -1.03 -14.03
C ARG A 28 -10.87 -1.91 -12.78
N PRO A 29 -12.10 -2.02 -12.24
CA PRO A 29 -12.47 -3.09 -11.33
C PRO A 29 -12.17 -4.48 -11.94
N GLY A 30 -11.94 -5.46 -11.07
CA GLY A 30 -11.83 -6.86 -11.46
C GLY A 30 -13.21 -7.49 -11.63
N TYR A 31 -13.35 -8.40 -12.59
CA TYR A 31 -14.62 -9.09 -12.90
C TYR A 31 -14.54 -10.61 -12.78
N ALA A 32 -13.51 -11.15 -12.12
CA ALA A 32 -13.44 -12.59 -11.92
C ALA A 32 -14.42 -13.00 -10.80
N PRO A 33 -15.13 -14.14 -10.94
CA PRO A 33 -15.88 -14.71 -9.83
C PRO A 33 -14.96 -14.93 -8.63
N VAL A 34 -15.40 -14.49 -7.46
CA VAL A 34 -14.68 -14.60 -6.19
C VAL A 34 -15.60 -15.21 -5.12
N PRO A 35 -15.08 -15.96 -4.14
CA PRO A 35 -15.89 -16.60 -3.12
C PRO A 35 -16.68 -15.60 -2.26
N LEU A 36 -17.91 -15.94 -1.90
CA LEU A 36 -18.68 -15.19 -0.90
C LEU A 36 -18.16 -15.51 0.50
N VAL A 37 -17.85 -14.47 1.27
CA VAL A 37 -17.29 -14.59 2.63
C VAL A 37 -17.90 -13.59 3.64
N MET A 38 -18.74 -12.66 3.18
CA MET A 38 -19.41 -11.65 4.03
C MET A 38 -18.43 -10.82 4.88
N ASP A 39 -17.43 -10.22 4.23
CA ASP A 39 -16.43 -9.37 4.89
C ASP A 39 -16.86 -7.89 4.84
N ALA A 40 -17.37 -7.38 5.96
CA ALA A 40 -17.82 -6.01 6.12
C ALA A 40 -16.69 -4.94 6.11
N THR A 41 -15.42 -5.36 5.98
CA THR A 41 -14.26 -4.47 6.11
C THR A 41 -13.56 -4.29 4.76
N PRO A 42 -13.75 -3.15 4.06
CA PRO A 42 -13.04 -2.90 2.81
C PRO A 42 -11.53 -2.69 3.04
N THR A 43 -10.72 -3.10 2.06
CA THR A 43 -9.26 -2.97 2.08
C THR A 43 -8.79 -1.97 1.03
N LEU A 44 -8.23 -0.84 1.46
CA LEU A 44 -7.78 0.23 0.58
C LEU A 44 -6.28 0.14 0.31
N PHE A 45 -5.89 0.19 -0.96
CA PHE A 45 -4.51 0.13 -1.42
C PHE A 45 -4.02 1.52 -1.81
N ILE A 46 -3.08 2.09 -1.05
CA ILE A 46 -2.62 3.48 -1.14
C ILE A 46 -1.22 3.54 -1.76
N PRO A 47 -1.06 4.11 -2.97
CA PRO A 47 0.20 4.08 -3.69
C PRO A 47 1.23 5.05 -3.10
N GLY A 48 2.51 4.79 -3.39
CA GLY A 48 3.61 5.70 -3.10
C GLY A 48 3.65 6.94 -3.99
N HIS A 49 4.69 7.74 -3.80
CA HIS A 49 4.99 8.89 -4.65
C HIS A 49 5.18 8.46 -6.11
N LEU A 50 4.70 9.25 -7.08
CA LEU A 50 4.64 8.91 -8.51
C LEU A 50 3.83 7.65 -8.86
N GLY A 51 3.12 7.07 -7.88
CA GLY A 51 2.37 5.84 -8.05
C GLY A 51 1.32 5.90 -9.15
N THR A 52 1.15 4.78 -9.85
CA THR A 52 0.17 4.62 -10.92
C THR A 52 -0.65 3.35 -10.72
N ARG A 53 -1.42 2.97 -11.75
CA ARG A 53 -2.14 1.70 -11.81
C ARG A 53 -1.21 0.49 -11.58
N TYR A 54 0.07 0.61 -11.92
CA TYR A 54 1.06 -0.45 -11.72
C TYR A 54 1.46 -0.66 -10.26
N SER A 55 1.29 0.32 -9.36
CA SER A 55 1.74 0.18 -7.96
C SER A 55 1.04 -0.96 -7.23
N PHE A 56 -0.22 -1.24 -7.57
CA PHE A 56 -0.98 -2.35 -6.99
C PHE A 56 -1.79 -3.14 -8.01
N GLY A 57 -1.85 -2.72 -9.27
CA GLY A 57 -2.71 -3.35 -10.27
C GLY A 57 -2.40 -4.84 -10.45
N HIS A 58 -1.12 -5.17 -10.63
CA HIS A 58 -0.70 -6.57 -10.76
C HIS A 58 -0.86 -7.34 -9.46
N MET A 59 -0.54 -6.74 -8.31
CA MET A 59 -0.77 -7.34 -7.00
C MET A 59 -2.23 -7.73 -6.80
N LEU A 60 -3.15 -6.80 -7.02
CA LEU A 60 -4.59 -7.01 -6.95
C LEU A 60 -5.05 -8.09 -7.93
N TRP A 61 -4.52 -8.08 -9.16
CA TRP A 61 -4.80 -9.12 -10.15
C TRP A 61 -4.35 -10.51 -9.68
N ARG A 62 -3.14 -10.63 -9.12
CA ARG A 62 -2.62 -11.89 -8.57
C ARG A 62 -3.45 -12.36 -7.38
N MET A 63 -3.77 -11.44 -6.46
CA MET A 63 -4.55 -11.74 -5.27
C MET A 63 -5.97 -12.19 -5.59
N GLN A 64 -6.61 -11.55 -6.57
CA GLN A 64 -7.93 -11.95 -7.03
C GLN A 64 -7.94 -13.37 -7.58
N ARG A 65 -6.96 -13.72 -8.42
CA ARG A 65 -6.91 -15.06 -9.04
C ARG A 65 -6.47 -16.17 -8.10
N ARG A 66 -5.63 -15.87 -7.11
CA ARG A 66 -5.01 -16.88 -6.24
C ARG A 66 -5.70 -17.02 -4.88
N TYR A 67 -6.28 -15.94 -4.37
CA TYR A 67 -6.76 -15.86 -2.99
C TYR A 67 -8.22 -15.40 -2.86
N GLY A 68 -8.90 -15.13 -3.98
CA GLY A 68 -10.32 -14.77 -3.95
C GLY A 68 -10.61 -13.33 -3.50
N LEU A 69 -9.62 -12.44 -3.55
CA LEU A 69 -9.80 -11.00 -3.30
C LEU A 69 -10.65 -10.35 -4.42
N SER A 70 -11.62 -9.51 -4.09
CA SER A 70 -12.42 -8.79 -5.10
C SER A 70 -11.91 -7.37 -5.32
N LYS A 71 -11.37 -7.06 -6.50
CA LYS A 71 -11.02 -5.66 -6.83
C LYS A 71 -12.27 -4.88 -7.26
N ASP A 72 -13.06 -4.45 -6.29
CA ASP A 72 -14.39 -3.84 -6.53
C ASP A 72 -14.33 -2.42 -7.08
N VAL A 73 -13.39 -1.62 -6.59
CA VAL A 73 -13.37 -0.17 -6.87
C VAL A 73 -11.97 0.31 -7.25
N VAL A 74 -11.93 1.19 -8.25
CA VAL A 74 -10.78 2.08 -8.51
C VAL A 74 -11.19 3.49 -8.15
N ALA A 75 -10.63 4.02 -7.06
CA ALA A 75 -10.92 5.37 -6.56
C ALA A 75 -9.86 6.35 -7.08
N ILE A 76 -10.29 7.34 -7.85
CA ILE A 76 -9.39 8.31 -8.50
C ILE A 76 -9.58 9.67 -7.86
N VAL A 77 -8.55 10.18 -7.20
CA VAL A 77 -8.50 11.51 -6.56
C VAL A 77 -7.96 12.53 -7.55
N ALA A 78 -8.75 13.55 -7.86
CA ALA A 78 -8.34 14.69 -8.67
C ALA A 78 -7.47 15.68 -7.86
N PRO A 79 -6.72 16.59 -8.52
CA PRO A 79 -5.88 17.57 -7.82
C PRO A 79 -6.65 18.50 -6.87
N ASP A 80 -7.91 18.77 -7.18
CA ASP A 80 -8.83 19.55 -6.33
C ASP A 80 -9.46 18.73 -5.18
N GLY A 81 -9.08 17.47 -5.04
CA GLY A 81 -9.58 16.55 -4.01
C GLY A 81 -10.89 15.84 -4.38
N ARG A 82 -11.54 16.13 -5.52
CA ARG A 82 -12.74 15.37 -5.93
C ARG A 82 -12.40 13.90 -6.19
N VAL A 83 -13.25 13.00 -5.75
CA VAL A 83 -13.08 11.56 -5.93
C VAL A 83 -14.05 11.04 -6.97
N ARG A 84 -13.53 10.32 -7.96
CA ARG A 84 -14.33 9.52 -8.88
C ARG A 84 -14.11 8.04 -8.59
N LEU A 85 -15.19 7.35 -8.24
CA LEU A 85 -15.20 5.90 -8.06
C LEU A 85 -15.56 5.22 -9.39
N ARG A 86 -14.80 4.19 -9.76
CA ARG A 86 -15.14 3.26 -10.83
C ARG A 86 -15.41 1.90 -10.21
N GLY A 87 -16.56 1.31 -10.50
CA GLY A 87 -17.03 0.10 -9.83
C GLY A 87 -17.90 0.42 -8.62
N ARG A 88 -18.31 -0.62 -7.91
CA ARG A 88 -19.19 -0.53 -6.74
C ARG A 88 -18.65 -1.45 -5.66
N LEU A 89 -18.53 -0.93 -4.45
CA LEU A 89 -18.12 -1.74 -3.30
C LEU A 89 -19.10 -2.90 -3.07
N ASN A 90 -18.58 -4.10 -2.81
CA ASN A 90 -19.37 -5.28 -2.50
C ASN A 90 -18.76 -6.03 -1.30
N LEU A 91 -19.27 -5.70 -0.11
CA LEU A 91 -18.82 -6.28 1.16
C LEU A 91 -19.28 -7.73 1.40
N ASN A 92 -19.77 -8.43 0.38
CA ASN A 92 -20.00 -9.88 0.44
C ASN A 92 -18.71 -10.68 0.15
N HIS A 93 -17.63 -9.99 -0.23
CA HIS A 93 -16.30 -10.54 -0.52
C HIS A 93 -15.23 -9.79 0.27
N HIS A 94 -13.99 -10.30 0.28
CA HIS A 94 -12.83 -9.49 0.65
C HIS A 94 -12.67 -8.34 -0.36
N ALA A 95 -13.26 -7.19 -0.06
CA ALA A 95 -13.37 -6.07 -0.99
C ALA A 95 -12.08 -5.26 -1.01
N ALA A 96 -11.52 -5.05 -2.20
CA ALA A 96 -10.32 -4.27 -2.43
C ALA A 96 -10.60 -3.00 -3.24
N VAL A 97 -10.07 -1.88 -2.76
CA VAL A 97 -10.15 -0.58 -3.43
C VAL A 97 -8.75 -0.13 -3.82
N GLN A 98 -8.52 0.02 -5.13
CA GLN A 98 -7.30 0.62 -5.63
C GLN A 98 -7.42 2.15 -5.61
N VAL A 99 -6.64 2.82 -4.75
CA VAL A 99 -6.60 4.28 -4.70
C VAL A 99 -5.57 4.79 -5.71
N LEU A 100 -5.92 5.83 -6.46
CA LEU A 100 -5.06 6.49 -7.43
C LEU A 100 -5.16 8.00 -7.26
N PHE A 101 -4.02 8.69 -7.30
CA PHE A 101 -3.96 10.15 -7.28
C PHE A 101 -3.58 10.64 -8.69
N ASN A 102 -4.36 11.55 -9.27
CA ASN A 102 -4.06 12.13 -10.58
C ASN A 102 -2.81 13.02 -10.50
N ASP A 103 -2.73 13.84 -9.46
CA ASP A 103 -1.48 14.49 -9.09
C ASP A 103 -0.63 13.48 -8.30
N LYS A 104 0.43 12.99 -8.93
CA LYS A 104 1.27 11.94 -8.37
C LYS A 104 2.40 12.48 -7.51
N THR A 105 2.56 13.80 -7.44
CA THR A 105 3.61 14.45 -6.64
C THR A 105 3.10 14.99 -5.31
N VAL A 106 1.82 14.77 -5.00
CA VAL A 106 1.21 15.14 -3.73
C VAL A 106 2.02 14.59 -2.55
N ARG A 107 2.22 15.45 -1.55
CA ARG A 107 2.91 15.12 -0.30
C ARG A 107 1.96 14.43 0.68
N PRO A 108 2.47 13.77 1.75
CA PRO A 108 1.65 12.97 2.66
C PRO A 108 0.40 13.66 3.20
N ALA A 109 0.47 14.95 3.55
CA ALA A 109 -0.67 15.70 4.07
C ALA A 109 -1.80 15.91 3.03
N ALA A 110 -1.44 16.16 1.76
CA ALA A 110 -2.43 16.25 0.68
C ALA A 110 -2.98 14.87 0.31
N GLN A 111 -2.12 13.85 0.30
CA GLN A 111 -2.52 12.46 0.08
C GLN A 111 -3.51 11.98 1.15
N LEU A 112 -3.29 12.36 2.43
CA LEU A 112 -4.20 12.10 3.55
C LEU A 112 -5.58 12.74 3.35
N ARG A 113 -5.65 13.99 2.91
CA ARG A 113 -6.94 14.63 2.60
C ARG A 113 -7.68 13.88 1.49
N GLY A 114 -6.97 13.49 0.44
CA GLY A 114 -7.55 12.69 -0.63
C GLY A 114 -8.01 11.31 -0.16
N LEU A 115 -7.27 10.65 0.73
CA LEU A 115 -7.68 9.38 1.35
C LEU A 115 -8.98 9.53 2.15
N ASN A 116 -9.10 10.60 2.95
CA ASN A 116 -10.35 10.91 3.65
C ASN A 116 -11.53 11.05 2.69
N HIS A 117 -11.37 11.80 1.59
CA HIS A 117 -12.43 11.94 0.59
C HIS A 117 -12.77 10.60 -0.09
N VAL A 118 -11.79 9.71 -0.31
CA VAL A 118 -12.04 8.37 -0.84
C VAL A 118 -12.91 7.57 0.11
N ILE A 119 -12.58 7.56 1.39
CA ILE A 119 -13.33 6.84 2.43
C ILE A 119 -14.76 7.38 2.52
N THR A 120 -14.94 8.70 2.53
CA THR A 120 -16.28 9.32 2.50
C THR A 120 -17.08 8.92 1.26
N ALA A 121 -16.46 8.95 0.07
CA ALA A 121 -17.13 8.55 -1.17
C ALA A 121 -17.53 7.06 -1.18
N LEU A 122 -16.71 6.18 -0.58
CA LEU A 122 -17.02 4.76 -0.45
C LEU A 122 -18.17 4.53 0.55
N GLN A 123 -18.16 5.20 1.71
CA GLN A 123 -19.25 5.11 2.70
C GLN A 123 -20.60 5.56 2.11
N ALA A 124 -20.59 6.52 1.17
CA ALA A 124 -21.79 6.93 0.45
C ALA A 124 -22.32 5.84 -0.53
N GLN A 125 -21.48 4.92 -1.02
CA GLN A 125 -21.94 3.78 -1.82
C GLN A 125 -22.49 2.65 -0.95
N GLN A 126 -21.78 2.34 0.14
CA GLN A 126 -22.12 1.29 1.09
C GLN A 126 -21.42 1.59 2.42
N ALA A 127 -22.18 1.63 3.51
CA ALA A 127 -21.64 1.93 4.83
C ALA A 127 -20.75 0.78 5.35
N PHE A 128 -19.67 1.15 6.02
CA PHE A 128 -18.78 0.27 6.78
C PHE A 128 -18.29 1.03 8.02
N SER A 129 -18.05 0.28 9.11
CA SER A 129 -17.67 0.83 10.42
C SER A 129 -16.17 0.81 10.68
N GLN A 130 -15.40 0.09 9.86
CA GLN A 130 -13.95 -0.02 9.94
C GLN A 130 -13.39 -0.37 8.57
N LEU A 131 -12.08 -0.23 8.38
CA LEU A 131 -11.40 -0.55 7.11
C LEU A 131 -10.00 -1.11 7.35
N ASN A 132 -9.46 -1.78 6.33
CA ASN A 132 -8.06 -2.17 6.27
C ASN A 132 -7.29 -1.23 5.34
N LEU A 133 -6.04 -0.92 5.67
CA LEU A 133 -5.16 -0.11 4.84
C LEU A 133 -3.92 -0.91 4.42
N ILE A 134 -3.58 -0.84 3.14
CA ILE A 134 -2.32 -1.34 2.60
C ILE A 134 -1.63 -0.18 1.89
N GLY A 135 -0.49 0.25 2.41
CA GLY A 135 0.25 1.39 1.86
C GLY A 135 1.66 1.01 1.42
N HIS A 136 2.04 1.39 0.21
CA HIS A 136 3.42 1.25 -0.29
C HIS A 136 4.16 2.58 -0.17
N SER A 137 5.40 2.55 0.32
CA SER A 137 6.26 3.73 0.40
C SER A 137 5.55 4.90 1.11
N MET A 138 5.48 6.07 0.48
CA MET A 138 4.70 7.23 0.96
C MET A 138 3.25 6.88 1.34
N GLY A 139 2.59 5.98 0.62
CA GLY A 139 1.22 5.57 0.92
C GLY A 139 1.09 4.87 2.28
N GLY A 140 2.14 4.17 2.73
CA GLY A 140 2.21 3.60 4.07
C GLY A 140 2.36 4.67 5.15
N VAL A 141 3.17 5.71 4.90
CA VAL A 141 3.24 6.88 5.78
C VAL A 141 1.88 7.57 5.89
N THR A 142 1.20 7.78 4.77
CA THR A 142 -0.16 8.36 4.77
C THR A 142 -1.17 7.50 5.51
N ALA A 143 -1.07 6.17 5.44
CA ALA A 143 -1.92 5.26 6.21
C ALA A 143 -1.71 5.42 7.73
N VAL A 144 -0.46 5.56 8.19
CA VAL A 144 -0.15 5.84 9.61
C VAL A 144 -0.66 7.22 10.02
N LEU A 145 -0.53 8.23 9.16
CA LEU A 145 -1.08 9.56 9.46
C LEU A 145 -2.61 9.54 9.58
N TYR A 146 -3.29 8.75 8.74
CA TYR A 146 -4.74 8.54 8.86
C TYR A 146 -5.11 7.88 10.19
N LEU A 147 -4.45 6.76 10.50
CA LEU A 147 -4.60 6.02 11.75
C LEU A 147 -4.49 6.93 12.97
N LEU A 148 -3.46 7.77 13.02
CA LEU A 148 -3.17 8.64 14.17
C LEU A 148 -3.99 9.94 14.19
N SER A 149 -4.80 10.22 13.16
CA SER A 149 -5.62 11.44 13.09
C SER A 149 -6.95 11.37 13.86
N LYS A 150 -7.22 10.28 14.59
CA LYS A 150 -8.54 9.94 15.16
C LYS A 150 -9.63 9.95 14.08
N PRO A 151 -9.51 9.09 13.05
CA PRO A 151 -10.45 9.11 11.94
C PRO A 151 -11.85 8.65 12.38
N ALA A 152 -12.88 9.13 11.68
CA ALA A 152 -14.25 8.70 11.91
C ALA A 152 -14.47 7.20 11.59
N VAL A 153 -13.65 6.64 10.69
CA VAL A 153 -13.63 5.20 10.40
C VAL A 153 -12.32 4.61 10.90
N PRO A 154 -12.33 3.81 11.98
CA PRO A 154 -11.12 3.20 12.51
C PRO A 154 -10.49 2.21 11.53
N VAL A 155 -9.18 2.04 11.66
CA VAL A 155 -8.40 1.05 10.91
C VAL A 155 -8.31 -0.23 11.74
N ALA A 156 -8.79 -1.34 11.19
CA ALA A 156 -8.73 -2.65 11.85
C ALA A 156 -7.37 -3.33 11.61
N ASN A 157 -6.93 -3.36 10.35
CA ASN A 157 -5.63 -3.91 9.96
C ASN A 157 -4.85 -2.90 9.11
N LEU A 158 -3.57 -2.75 9.40
CA LEU A 158 -2.62 -1.96 8.62
C LEU A 158 -1.54 -2.86 8.03
N VAL A 159 -1.25 -2.68 6.75
CA VAL A 159 -0.08 -3.24 6.09
C VAL A 159 0.75 -2.11 5.51
N THR A 160 2.03 -2.07 5.83
CA THR A 160 2.98 -1.12 5.24
C THR A 160 4.04 -1.88 4.46
N ILE A 161 4.29 -1.47 3.22
CA ILE A 161 5.29 -2.09 2.34
C ILE A 161 6.34 -1.04 2.03
N ALA A 162 7.55 -1.21 2.55
CA ALA A 162 8.68 -0.29 2.38
C ALA A 162 8.34 1.18 2.70
N ALA A 163 7.54 1.40 3.74
CA ALA A 163 7.19 2.74 4.16
C ALA A 163 8.37 3.40 4.90
N PRO A 164 8.80 4.62 4.53
CA PRO A 164 9.91 5.32 5.20
C PRO A 164 9.42 5.97 6.51
N MET A 165 9.43 5.22 7.61
CA MET A 165 8.89 5.70 8.89
C MET A 165 9.83 6.61 9.66
N ASN A 166 11.08 6.77 9.21
CA ASN A 166 12.08 7.63 9.86
C ASN A 166 13.05 8.29 8.86
N ASP A 167 12.56 8.70 7.69
CA ASP A 167 13.35 9.45 6.70
C ASP A 167 13.12 10.96 6.79
N LEU A 168 14.15 11.75 6.44
CA LEU A 168 14.07 13.21 6.47
C LEU A 168 13.03 13.77 5.51
N GLU A 169 12.92 13.18 4.32
CA GLU A 169 12.01 13.63 3.27
C GLU A 169 11.21 12.44 2.73
N VAL A 170 9.91 12.44 3.00
CA VAL A 170 8.97 11.53 2.35
C VAL A 170 8.55 12.16 1.02
N ALA A 171 8.44 11.33 -0.03
CA ALA A 171 8.04 11.77 -1.38
C ALA A 171 9.10 12.54 -2.17
N GLN A 172 10.37 12.43 -1.80
CA GLN A 172 11.49 13.00 -2.54
C GLN A 172 12.65 12.01 -2.56
N ARG A 173 13.43 12.00 -3.65
CA ARG A 173 14.64 11.19 -3.71
C ARG A 173 15.69 11.79 -2.79
N SER A 174 16.06 11.05 -1.77
CA SER A 174 17.07 11.44 -0.77
C SER A 174 18.12 10.33 -0.64
N PRO A 175 19.29 10.61 -0.05
CA PRO A 175 20.19 9.54 0.39
C PRO A 175 19.45 8.56 1.29
N ILE A 176 19.74 7.26 1.14
CA ILE A 176 19.13 6.23 1.98
C ILE A 176 19.69 6.36 3.39
N LEU A 177 18.85 6.71 4.34
CA LEU A 177 19.24 6.89 5.74
C LEU A 177 19.02 5.58 6.51
N ASN A 178 20.12 4.92 6.86
CA ASN A 178 20.09 3.70 7.65
C ASN A 178 20.59 3.95 9.08
N TRP A 179 19.90 4.85 9.80
CA TRP A 179 20.23 5.10 11.20
C TRP A 179 20.02 3.85 12.05
N SER A 180 20.93 3.60 12.98
CA SER A 180 20.87 2.40 13.82
C SER A 180 19.65 2.45 14.74
N LEU A 181 19.05 1.29 14.99
CA LEU A 181 18.01 1.12 16.01
C LEU A 181 18.67 0.70 17.32
N THR A 182 18.56 1.54 18.35
CA THR A 182 19.06 1.28 19.71
C THR A 182 18.01 0.56 20.55
N ARG A 183 18.27 0.30 21.84
CA ARG A 183 17.23 -0.23 22.75
C ARG A 183 16.07 0.73 23.00
N GLN A 184 16.26 2.04 22.80
CA GLN A 184 15.26 3.07 23.09
C GLN A 184 14.54 3.60 21.85
N GLY A 185 15.01 3.26 20.65
CA GLY A 185 14.49 3.82 19.40
C GLY A 185 15.61 4.06 18.38
N PRO A 186 15.28 4.70 17.24
CA PRO A 186 16.30 5.08 16.28
C PRO A 186 17.28 6.11 16.88
N GLU A 187 18.55 5.99 16.53
CA GLU A 187 19.63 6.89 16.98
C GLU A 187 19.35 8.36 16.63
N HIS A 188 18.73 8.59 15.47
CA HIS A 188 18.22 9.89 15.05
C HIS A 188 16.75 9.77 14.65
N THR A 189 15.97 10.79 14.98
CA THR A 189 14.56 10.90 14.59
C THR A 189 14.40 11.92 13.48
N ALA A 190 13.80 11.52 12.37
CA ALA A 190 13.38 12.42 11.30
C ALA A 190 12.04 13.11 11.62
N PRO A 191 11.69 14.20 10.91
CA PRO A 191 10.43 14.91 11.13
C PRO A 191 9.17 14.03 11.08
N ILE A 192 9.13 13.03 10.19
CA ILE A 192 7.97 12.14 10.10
C ILE A 192 7.82 11.24 11.33
N TYR A 193 8.93 10.72 11.87
CA TYR A 193 8.92 9.94 13.10
C TYR A 193 8.49 10.78 14.30
N GLN A 194 9.00 12.02 14.39
CA GLN A 194 8.58 12.98 15.41
C GLN A 194 7.09 13.32 15.30
N GLN A 195 6.55 13.41 14.08
CA GLN A 195 5.13 13.59 13.87
C GLN A 195 4.33 12.42 14.44
N PHE A 196 4.74 11.18 14.18
CA PHE A 196 4.10 10.00 14.77
C PHE A 196 4.15 10.02 16.29
N GLN A 197 5.30 10.35 16.89
CA GLN A 197 5.46 10.46 18.34
C GLN A 197 4.46 11.42 18.98
N ARG A 198 4.21 12.59 18.36
CA ARG A 198 3.27 13.59 18.89
C ARG A 198 1.82 13.13 18.90
N THR A 199 1.46 12.18 18.04
CA THR A 199 0.07 11.71 17.89
C THR A 199 -0.13 10.25 18.28
N ILE A 200 0.89 9.63 18.89
CA ILE A 200 0.92 8.19 19.12
C ILE A 200 -0.15 7.70 20.11
N ASP A 201 -0.59 8.57 21.01
CA ASP A 201 -1.65 8.25 21.98
C ASP A 201 -3.03 8.05 21.32
N ASN A 202 -3.13 8.30 20.01
CA ASN A 202 -4.33 8.04 19.21
C ASN A 202 -4.36 6.63 18.60
N LEU A 203 -3.35 5.79 18.87
CA LEU A 203 -3.31 4.41 18.37
C LEU A 203 -4.53 3.60 18.87
N PRO A 204 -5.25 2.90 17.96
CA PRO A 204 -6.26 1.94 18.35
C PRO A 204 -5.60 0.70 19.00
N SER A 205 -6.06 0.32 20.19
CA SER A 205 -5.53 -0.85 20.90
C SER A 205 -5.81 -2.17 20.17
N GLU A 206 -6.92 -2.26 19.43
CA GLU A 206 -7.28 -3.45 18.64
C GLU A 206 -6.56 -3.54 17.28
N LEU A 207 -5.70 -2.57 16.94
CA LEU A 207 -5.01 -2.54 15.65
C LEU A 207 -4.09 -3.77 15.49
N ARG A 208 -4.16 -4.39 14.32
CA ARG A 208 -3.18 -5.35 13.82
C ARG A 208 -2.34 -4.69 12.74
N TRP A 209 -1.01 -4.77 12.81
CA TRP A 209 -0.11 -4.18 11.84
C TRP A 209 0.99 -5.15 11.34
N LEU A 210 0.95 -5.48 10.04
CA LEU A 210 2.04 -6.11 9.29
C LEU A 210 2.95 -5.07 8.62
N ASN A 211 4.21 -5.00 9.00
CA ASN A 211 5.20 -4.08 8.45
C ASN A 211 6.26 -4.85 7.63
N ILE A 212 6.30 -4.60 6.32
CA ILE A 212 7.14 -5.30 5.36
C ILE A 212 8.26 -4.37 4.88
N ALA A 213 9.51 -4.83 4.95
CA ALA A 213 10.68 -4.14 4.40
C ALA A 213 11.42 -5.01 3.37
N GLY A 214 12.17 -4.36 2.48
CA GLY A 214 13.03 -5.05 1.51
C GLY A 214 14.51 -4.95 1.84
N ASP A 215 15.26 -6.00 1.49
CA ASP A 215 16.72 -6.04 1.51
C ASP A 215 17.23 -6.59 0.17
N LEU A 216 17.88 -5.74 -0.61
CA LEU A 216 18.49 -6.15 -1.89
C LEU A 216 19.64 -7.15 -1.72
N MET A 217 20.16 -7.34 -0.50
CA MET A 217 21.34 -8.17 -0.22
C MET A 217 22.60 -7.70 -0.97
N LEU A 218 22.69 -6.39 -1.26
CA LEU A 218 23.82 -5.75 -1.92
C LEU A 218 24.69 -4.92 -0.95
N GLY A 219 24.52 -5.14 0.36
CA GLY A 219 25.03 -4.26 1.41
C GLY A 219 24.03 -3.14 1.74
N GLY A 220 24.25 -2.42 2.83
CA GLY A 220 23.43 -1.26 3.22
C GLY A 220 22.06 -1.56 3.85
N ARG A 221 21.54 -2.79 3.78
CA ARG A 221 20.27 -3.25 4.40
C ARG A 221 19.06 -2.37 4.01
N HIS A 222 18.82 -2.26 2.71
CA HIS A 222 17.76 -1.43 2.13
C HIS A 222 17.20 -2.03 0.84
N ASP A 223 16.05 -1.53 0.40
CA ASP A 223 15.38 -1.94 -0.84
C ASP A 223 15.81 -1.11 -2.08
N GLY A 224 16.74 -0.17 -1.89
CA GLY A 224 17.22 0.75 -2.94
C GLY A 224 16.68 2.16 -2.80
N GLU A 225 15.69 2.38 -1.92
CA GLU A 225 15.16 3.70 -1.57
C GLU A 225 15.02 3.88 -0.05
N VAL A 226 14.59 2.84 0.67
CA VAL A 226 14.27 2.88 2.11
C VAL A 226 15.07 1.81 2.85
N ALA A 227 15.70 2.22 3.95
CA ALA A 227 16.42 1.31 4.84
C ALA A 227 15.44 0.49 5.70
N ILE A 228 15.78 -0.77 5.98
CA ILE A 228 15.00 -1.62 6.88
C ILE A 228 14.81 -0.95 8.25
N ASN A 229 15.86 -0.31 8.77
CA ASN A 229 15.79 0.39 10.04
C ASN A 229 14.80 1.57 10.00
N SER A 230 14.69 2.27 8.86
CA SER A 230 13.70 3.34 8.69
C SER A 230 12.28 2.76 8.69
N SER A 231 12.02 1.71 7.91
CA SER A 231 10.70 1.07 7.87
C SER A 231 10.25 0.54 9.24
N PHE A 232 11.18 -0.03 10.00
CA PHE A 232 10.90 -0.64 11.30
C PHE A 232 11.12 0.27 12.50
N ALA A 233 11.48 1.54 12.29
CA ALA A 233 11.64 2.50 13.39
C ALA A 233 10.36 2.63 14.21
N VAL A 234 9.19 2.57 13.56
CA VAL A 234 7.88 2.76 14.20
C VAL A 234 7.56 1.71 15.27
N ARG A 235 8.21 0.54 15.24
CA ARG A 235 8.15 -0.50 16.28
C ARG A 235 8.18 0.07 17.68
N TYR A 236 9.10 0.99 17.94
CA TYR A 236 9.35 1.55 19.28
C TYR A 236 8.20 2.42 19.78
N LEU A 237 7.31 2.83 18.88
CA LEU A 237 6.14 3.61 19.21
C LEU A 237 4.89 2.71 19.38
N VAL A 238 4.84 1.54 18.75
CA VAL A 238 3.58 0.81 18.54
C VAL A 238 3.51 -0.59 19.15
N LYS A 239 4.62 -1.34 19.21
CA LYS A 239 4.58 -2.81 19.42
C LYS A 239 3.89 -3.26 20.71
N ASP A 240 3.95 -2.45 21.76
CA ASP A 240 3.39 -2.75 23.09
C ASP A 240 2.07 -2.00 23.35
N ARG A 241 1.49 -1.38 22.31
CA ARG A 241 0.28 -0.53 22.40
C ARG A 241 -0.89 -1.02 21.55
N ILE A 242 -0.65 -2.03 20.71
CA ILE A 242 -1.62 -2.55 19.75
C ILE A 242 -1.73 -4.06 19.87
N LYS A 243 -2.77 -4.64 19.28
CA LYS A 243 -3.10 -6.07 19.37
C LYS A 243 -2.04 -6.97 18.77
N ASP A 244 -1.51 -6.59 17.61
CA ASP A 244 -0.46 -7.34 16.94
C ASP A 244 0.43 -6.41 16.09
N TYR A 245 1.74 -6.60 16.18
CA TYR A 245 2.73 -5.93 15.34
C TYR A 245 3.75 -6.94 14.82
N THR A 246 3.70 -7.21 13.52
CA THR A 246 4.52 -8.21 12.84
C THR A 246 5.46 -7.53 11.83
N GLU A 247 6.74 -7.90 11.84
CA GLU A 247 7.73 -7.41 10.87
C GLU A 247 8.21 -8.52 9.94
N VAL A 248 8.25 -8.24 8.64
CA VAL A 248 8.74 -9.18 7.61
C VAL A 248 9.79 -8.50 6.74
N VAL A 249 10.92 -9.18 6.53
CA VAL A 249 11.97 -8.74 5.60
C VAL A 249 11.99 -9.65 4.38
N ILE A 250 11.69 -9.08 3.21
CA ILE A 250 11.86 -9.73 1.92
C ILE A 250 13.29 -9.53 1.47
N ARG A 251 13.98 -10.61 1.08
CA ARG A 251 15.41 -10.57 0.70
C ARG A 251 15.65 -10.94 -0.75
N GLY A 252 16.67 -10.34 -1.35
CA GLY A 252 17.19 -10.65 -2.68
C GLY A 252 16.73 -9.66 -3.76
N PRO A 253 17.00 -9.93 -5.05
CA PRO A 253 16.76 -8.96 -6.13
C PRO A 253 15.30 -8.50 -6.28
N ARG A 254 14.34 -9.35 -5.88
CA ARG A 254 12.90 -9.02 -5.89
C ARG A 254 12.43 -8.28 -4.63
N ALA A 255 13.35 -7.87 -3.78
CA ALA A 255 13.10 -6.99 -2.65
C ALA A 255 13.35 -5.51 -2.98
N ALA A 256 13.62 -5.17 -4.24
CA ALA A 256 13.76 -3.78 -4.68
C ALA A 256 12.47 -2.99 -4.38
N HIS A 257 12.59 -1.68 -4.12
CA HIS A 257 11.51 -0.83 -3.64
C HIS A 257 10.17 -1.00 -4.40
N SER A 258 10.18 -0.91 -5.73
CA SER A 258 8.99 -1.11 -6.58
C SER A 258 8.69 -2.58 -6.90
N LEU A 259 9.60 -3.52 -6.61
CA LEU A 259 9.38 -4.95 -6.84
C LEU A 259 8.71 -5.65 -5.65
N LEU A 260 8.66 -5.03 -4.48
CA LEU A 260 7.97 -5.58 -3.31
C LEU A 260 6.46 -5.78 -3.59
N HIS A 261 5.80 -4.83 -4.25
CA HIS A 261 4.41 -4.99 -4.69
C HIS A 261 4.27 -5.86 -5.96
N GLU A 262 5.37 -6.35 -6.51
CA GLU A 262 5.43 -7.34 -7.60
C GLU A 262 5.91 -8.71 -7.10
N ASN A 263 5.93 -8.92 -5.78
CA ASN A 263 6.49 -10.10 -5.14
C ASN A 263 5.38 -11.01 -4.60
N ARG A 264 5.41 -12.29 -5.01
CA ARG A 264 4.40 -13.28 -4.58
C ARG A 264 4.49 -13.66 -3.10
N LEU A 265 5.66 -13.48 -2.47
CA LEU A 265 5.81 -13.66 -1.03
C LEU A 265 5.06 -12.56 -0.29
N VAL A 266 5.24 -11.29 -0.70
CA VAL A 266 4.47 -10.16 -0.18
C VAL A 266 2.96 -10.38 -0.37
N ASP A 267 2.54 -10.87 -1.55
CA ASP A 267 1.13 -11.19 -1.76
C ASP A 267 0.61 -12.23 -0.74
N HIS A 268 1.40 -13.28 -0.49
CA HIS A 268 1.05 -14.36 0.44
C HIS A 268 0.98 -13.86 1.87
N ASP A 269 2.02 -13.17 2.35
CA ASP A 269 2.12 -12.67 3.73
C ASP A 269 0.94 -11.75 4.07
N ILE A 270 0.53 -10.88 3.13
CA ILE A 270 -0.60 -9.97 3.32
C ILE A 270 -1.92 -10.71 3.43
N VAL A 271 -2.17 -11.67 2.53
CA VAL A 271 -3.41 -12.46 2.53
C VAL A 271 -3.50 -13.33 3.78
N GLU A 272 -2.38 -13.95 4.16
CA GLU A 272 -2.27 -14.77 5.36
C GLU A 272 -2.62 -13.95 6.60
N TYR A 273 -1.99 -12.78 6.72
CA TYR A 273 -2.17 -11.86 7.83
C TYR A 273 -3.59 -11.32 7.96
N LEU A 274 -4.23 -10.96 6.83
CA LEU A 274 -5.54 -10.34 6.81
C LEU A 274 -6.69 -11.35 6.94
N TRP A 275 -6.60 -12.52 6.29
CA TRP A 275 -7.79 -13.35 6.07
C TRP A 275 -7.65 -14.84 6.40
N GLN A 276 -6.43 -15.39 6.51
CA GLN A 276 -6.25 -16.83 6.77
C GLN A 276 -5.95 -17.13 8.25
N GLN A 277 -5.19 -16.28 8.94
CA GLN A 277 -4.97 -16.42 10.38
C GLN A 277 -6.16 -16.02 11.25
N GLN A 278 -7.23 -15.43 10.68
CA GLN A 278 -8.43 -15.05 11.45
C GLN A 278 -9.48 -16.17 11.54
N ARG A 279 -9.24 -17.34 10.94
CA ARG A 279 -10.08 -18.52 11.15
C ARG A 279 -9.59 -19.28 12.36
N ASP A 280 -9.81 -18.70 13.54
CA ASP A 280 -9.74 -19.46 14.78
C ASP A 280 -10.91 -20.49 14.78
N PHE A 281 -10.59 -21.75 15.08
CA PHE A 281 -11.51 -22.87 15.20
C PHE A 281 -12.49 -22.70 16.36
#